data_AF-A0A1Q4XXW6-F1
#
_entry.id   AF-A0A1Q4XXW6-F1
#
_cell.length_a   1.000
_cell.length_b   1.000
_cell.length_c   1.000
_cell.angle_alpha   90.00
_cell.angle_beta   90.00
_cell.angle_gamma   90.00
#
_symmetry.space_group_name_H-M   'P 1'
#
loop_
_entity.id
_entity.type
_entity.pdbx_description
1 polymer ?
#
loop_
_entity_poly.entity_id
_entity_poly.type
_entity_poly.pdbx_seq_one_letter_code
_entity_poly.pdbx_strand_id
1 'polypeptide(L)'
;MDVEPNRLSDEDLRRFVLDRLAEDEERLAREELPLLDEAERRGRLAILRSDDDRELLLVPGEAHTQQKHAPVPFAEKARWLRAEVEGGSDRSALLLLAAAYETHHGWQEEWRT
;
A
#
# COMPACT_ATOMS: atom_id res chain seq x y z
N MET A 1 29.11 15.83 14.12
CA MET A 1 28.02 15.75 13.13
C MET A 1 27.39 14.41 13.33
N ASP A 2 26.41 14.39 14.22
CA ASP A 2 25.59 13.22 14.50
C ASP A 2 24.62 13.09 13.33
N VAL A 3 24.88 12.12 12.46
CA VAL A 3 23.89 11.68 11.48
C VAL A 3 22.84 10.90 12.26
N GLU A 4 21.81 11.61 12.74
CA GLU A 4 20.61 10.94 13.25
C GLU A 4 20.12 9.95 12.18
N PRO A 5 19.78 8.70 12.55
CA PRO A 5 19.26 7.76 11.58
C PRO A 5 17.99 8.37 11.01
N ASN A 6 17.93 8.45 9.69
CA ASN A 6 16.80 8.88 8.87
C ASN A 6 15.48 8.21 9.32
N ARG A 7 14.86 8.70 10.40
CA ARG A 7 13.56 8.24 10.88
C ARG A 7 12.54 8.94 10.00
N LEU A 8 12.13 8.28 8.92
CA LEU A 8 10.99 8.71 8.10
C LEU A 8 9.86 9.16 9.03
N SER A 9 9.44 10.42 8.91
CA SER A 9 8.33 10.97 9.69
C SER A 9 7.02 10.37 9.20
N ASP A 10 5.98 10.39 10.02
CA ASP A 10 4.66 9.89 9.61
C ASP A 10 4.11 10.67 8.39
N GLU A 11 4.47 11.95 8.27
CA GLU A 11 4.17 12.77 7.09
C GLU A 11 4.93 12.33 5.83
N ASP A 12 6.21 11.93 5.97
CA ASP A 12 6.99 11.40 4.84
C ASP A 12 6.44 10.06 4.37
N LEU A 13 6.09 9.18 5.30
CA LEU A 13 5.44 7.90 5.00
C LEU A 13 4.08 8.11 4.34
N ARG A 14 3.28 9.05 4.84
CA ARG A 14 1.98 9.42 4.25
C ARG A 14 2.16 9.89 2.81
N ARG A 15 3.08 10.82 2.57
CA ARG A 15 3.37 11.34 1.23
C ARG A 15 3.86 10.24 0.29
N PHE A 16 4.75 9.36 0.76
CA PHE A 16 5.23 8.22 -0.02
C PHE A 16 4.10 7.28 -0.43
N VAL A 17 3.23 6.92 0.52
CA VAL A 17 2.09 6.02 0.25
C VAL A 17 1.10 6.67 -0.72
N LEU A 18 0.79 7.96 -0.56
CA LEU A 18 -0.09 8.69 -1.47
C LEU A 18 0.46 8.80 -2.90
N ASP A 19 1.77 9.05 -3.03
CA ASP A 19 2.47 9.10 -4.32
C ASP A 19 2.39 7.74 -5.04
N ARG A 20 2.65 6.65 -4.31
CA ARG A 20 2.56 5.29 -4.85
C ARG A 20 1.14 4.86 -5.18
N LEU A 21 0.15 5.28 -4.38
CA LEU A 21 -1.25 5.06 -4.70
C LEU A 21 -1.65 5.77 -5.99
N ALA A 22 -1.20 7.02 -6.20
CA ALA A 22 -1.46 7.75 -7.43
C ALA A 22 -0.81 7.06 -8.65
N GLU A 23 0.42 6.57 -8.50
CA GLU A 23 1.11 5.78 -9.54
C GLU A 23 0.34 4.50 -9.90
N ASP A 24 -0.22 3.82 -8.91
CA ASP A 24 -1.05 2.63 -9.14
C ASP A 24 -2.40 2.97 -9.80
N GLU A 25 -3.00 4.12 -9.49
CA GLU A 25 -4.18 4.63 -10.19
C GLU A 25 -3.86 4.91 -11.68
N GLU A 26 -2.69 5.48 -11.98
CA GLU A 26 -2.22 5.68 -13.35
C GLU A 26 -1.94 4.35 -14.07
N ARG A 27 -1.34 3.37 -13.39
CA ARG A 27 -1.16 2.01 -13.93
C ARG A 27 -2.50 1.38 -14.28
N LEU A 28 -3.46 1.43 -13.36
CA LEU A 28 -4.80 0.91 -13.61
C LEU A 28 -5.44 1.57 -14.84
N ALA A 29 -5.29 2.89 -14.99
CA ALA A 29 -5.79 3.62 -16.16
C ALA A 29 -5.11 3.22 -17.48
N ARG A 30 -3.89 2.69 -17.42
CA ARG A 30 -3.15 2.11 -18.55
C ARG A 30 -3.39 0.61 -18.74
N GLU A 31 -4.35 0.04 -18.02
CA GLU A 31 -4.63 -1.40 -18.00
C GLU A 31 -3.43 -2.24 -17.49
N GLU A 32 -2.51 -1.60 -16.76
CA GLU A 32 -1.39 -2.24 -16.07
C GLU A 32 -1.82 -2.69 -14.67
N LEU A 33 -1.23 -3.79 -14.20
CA LEU A 33 -1.52 -4.30 -12.85
C LEU A 33 -0.93 -3.33 -11.80
N PRO A 34 -1.75 -2.81 -10.86
CA PRO A 34 -1.26 -2.04 -9.71
C PRO A 34 -0.22 -2.83 -8.91
N LEU A 35 0.79 -2.15 -8.37
CA LEU A 35 1.80 -2.76 -7.52
C LEU A 35 1.16 -3.38 -6.27
N LEU A 36 0.11 -2.78 -5.74
CA LEU A 36 -0.63 -3.33 -4.60
C LEU A 36 -1.37 -4.64 -4.98
N ASP A 37 -2.03 -4.65 -6.15
CA ASP A 37 -2.46 -5.83 -6.92
C ASP A 37 -1.40 -6.94 -6.90
N GLU A 38 -0.21 -6.58 -7.36
CA GLU A 38 0.89 -7.52 -7.50
C GLU A 38 1.43 -8.01 -6.14
N ALA A 39 1.51 -7.14 -5.13
CA ALA A 39 1.92 -7.47 -3.76
C ALA A 39 0.92 -8.43 -3.09
N GLU A 40 -0.38 -8.23 -3.30
CA GLU A 40 -1.42 -9.15 -2.84
C GLU A 40 -1.31 -10.51 -3.51
N ARG A 41 -1.13 -10.54 -4.84
CA ARG A 41 -0.95 -11.79 -5.60
C ARG A 41 0.31 -12.56 -5.20
N ARG A 42 1.34 -11.85 -4.73
CA ARG A 42 2.58 -12.45 -4.21
C ARG A 42 2.51 -12.79 -2.72
N GLY A 43 1.37 -12.57 -2.06
CA GLY A 43 1.21 -12.89 -0.65
C GLY A 43 2.08 -12.03 0.28
N ARG A 44 2.36 -10.79 -0.11
CA ARG A 44 3.17 -9.86 0.68
C ARG A 44 2.33 -8.99 1.60
N LEU A 45 1.14 -8.65 1.12
CA LEU A 45 0.13 -7.87 1.81
C LEU A 45 -1.22 -8.54 1.49
N ALA A 46 -2.17 -8.45 2.40
CA ALA A 46 -3.56 -8.66 2.07
C ALA A 46 -4.39 -7.47 2.54
N ILE A 47 -5.25 -6.99 1.64
CA ILE A 47 -6.20 -5.93 1.93
C ILE A 47 -7.57 -6.58 2.01
N LEU A 48 -8.05 -6.77 3.23
CA LEU A 48 -9.34 -7.36 3.50
C LEU A 48 -10.34 -6.27 3.81
N ARG A 49 -11.59 -6.47 3.38
CA ARG A 49 -12.70 -5.66 3.87
C ARG A 49 -13.08 -6.16 5.26
N SER A 50 -13.25 -5.25 6.21
CA SER A 50 -13.78 -5.62 7.52
C SER A 50 -15.21 -6.12 7.41
N ASP A 51 -15.65 -6.96 8.36
CA ASP A 51 -16.97 -7.59 8.39
C ASP A 51 -18.12 -6.56 8.43
N ASP A 52 -17.85 -5.37 9.00
CA ASP A 52 -18.81 -4.25 9.03
C ASP A 52 -18.78 -3.39 7.76
N ASP A 53 -17.93 -3.73 6.77
CA ASP A 53 -17.85 -3.06 5.45
C ASP A 53 -17.37 -1.59 5.51
N ARG A 54 -16.96 -1.11 6.69
CA ARG A 54 -16.59 0.30 6.96
C ARG A 54 -15.11 0.61 6.96
N GLU A 55 -14.26 -0.41 6.97
CA GLU A 55 -12.81 -0.24 7.10
C GLU A 55 -12.07 -1.33 6.32
N LEU A 56 -10.81 -1.04 5.95
CA LEU A 56 -9.91 -2.00 5.33
C LEU A 56 -8.91 -2.50 6.36
N LEU A 57 -8.72 -3.81 6.40
CA LEU A 57 -7.73 -4.47 7.24
C LEU A 57 -6.50 -4.79 6.40
N LEU A 58 -5.37 -4.17 6.78
CA LEU A 58 -4.06 -4.42 6.20
C LEU A 58 -3.37 -5.54 6.98
N VAL A 59 -3.14 -6.68 6.33
CA VAL A 59 -2.52 -7.85 6.95
C VAL A 59 -1.18 -8.14 6.27
N PRO A 60 -0.05 -8.21 7.01
CA PRO A 60 1.23 -8.60 6.42
C PRO A 60 1.24 -10.09 6.05
N GLY A 61 1.79 -10.41 4.87
CA GLY A 61 2.02 -11.78 4.42
C GLY A 61 0.85 -12.42 3.66
N GLU A 62 0.96 -13.74 3.43
CA GLU A 62 -0.11 -14.55 2.85
C GLU A 62 -1.24 -14.65 3.88
N ALA A 63 -2.10 -13.64 3.94
CA ALA A 63 -3.44 -13.88 4.47
C ALA A 63 -4.05 -14.86 3.48
N HIS A 64 -3.93 -16.15 3.84
CA HIS A 64 -4.51 -17.26 3.12
C HIS A 64 -5.87 -16.80 2.65
N THR A 65 -6.02 -16.79 1.34
CA THR A 65 -7.25 -16.53 0.61
C THR A 65 -8.36 -17.43 1.18
N GLN A 66 -8.96 -17.01 2.29
CA GLN A 66 -10.21 -17.55 2.81
C GLN A 66 -11.28 -16.72 2.11
N GLN A 67 -11.56 -17.08 0.85
CA GLN A 67 -12.78 -17.82 0.50
C GLN A 67 -14.05 -17.12 1.02
N LYS A 68 -14.59 -16.21 0.19
CA LYS A 68 -16.03 -16.10 -0.17
C LYS A 68 -16.41 -14.75 -0.77
N HIS A 69 -15.59 -13.72 -0.57
CA HIS A 69 -15.85 -12.39 -1.13
C HIS A 69 -15.12 -12.21 -2.46
N ALA A 70 -15.80 -11.64 -3.45
CA ALA A 70 -15.15 -11.23 -4.70
C ALA A 70 -13.99 -10.27 -4.36
N PRO A 71 -12.84 -10.37 -5.04
CA PRO A 71 -11.76 -9.43 -4.83
C PRO A 71 -12.30 -8.02 -5.08
N VAL A 72 -12.16 -7.15 -4.08
CA VAL A 72 -12.56 -5.75 -4.21
C VAL A 72 -11.74 -5.14 -5.34
N PRO A 73 -12.34 -4.41 -6.30
CA PRO A 73 -11.57 -3.77 -7.36
C PRO A 73 -10.53 -2.82 -6.77
N PHE A 74 -9.33 -2.79 -7.37
CA PHE A 74 -8.25 -1.91 -6.89
C PHE A 74 -8.72 -0.45 -6.75
N ALA A 75 -9.51 0.06 -7.69
CA ALA A 75 -10.04 1.42 -7.62
C ALA A 75 -10.83 1.71 -6.31
N GLU A 76 -11.57 0.73 -5.82
CA GLU A 76 -12.29 0.87 -4.55
C GLU A 76 -11.32 0.81 -3.37
N LYS A 77 -10.38 -0.14 -3.37
CA LYS A 77 -9.32 -0.23 -2.34
C LYS A 77 -8.51 1.07 -2.26
N ALA A 78 -8.06 1.59 -3.40
CA ALA A 78 -7.27 2.80 -3.50
C ALA A 78 -7.99 4.02 -2.92
N ARG A 79 -9.29 4.17 -3.22
CA ARG A 79 -10.11 5.25 -2.65
C ARG A 79 -10.18 5.17 -1.12
N TRP A 80 -10.38 3.98 -0.57
CA TRP A 80 -10.44 3.76 0.88
C TRP A 80 -9.09 4.01 1.55
N LEU A 81 -8.01 3.43 1.00
CA LEU A 81 -6.66 3.64 1.50
C LEU A 81 -6.28 5.12 1.46
N ARG A 82 -6.62 5.83 0.39
CA ARG A 82 -6.39 7.27 0.28
C ARG A 82 -7.11 8.03 1.39
N ALA A 83 -8.40 7.75 1.60
CA ALA A 83 -9.19 8.38 2.65
C ALA A 83 -8.63 8.10 4.06
N GLU A 84 -8.15 6.89 4.31
CA GLU A 84 -7.53 6.51 5.58
C GLU A 84 -6.20 7.26 5.80
N VAL A 85 -5.34 7.26 4.78
CA VAL A 85 -4.02 7.90 4.79
C VAL A 85 -4.15 9.42 4.93
N GLU A 86 -5.13 10.04 4.27
CA GLU A 86 -5.46 11.46 4.44
C GLU A 86 -6.08 11.76 5.82
N GLY A 87 -6.96 10.89 6.30
CA GLY A 87 -7.68 11.02 7.57
C GLY A 87 -6.82 10.83 8.82
N GLY A 88 -5.63 10.25 8.68
CA GLY A 88 -4.66 10.10 9.76
C GLY A 88 -4.37 8.67 10.16
N SER A 89 -4.06 7.81 9.18
CA SER A 89 -3.59 6.44 9.42
C SER A 89 -2.50 6.38 10.49
N ASP A 90 -2.58 5.34 11.32
CA ASP A 90 -1.51 4.95 12.24
C ASP A 90 -0.21 4.66 11.50
N ARG A 91 0.91 4.98 12.16
CA ARG A 91 2.27 4.73 11.63
C ARG A 91 2.47 3.28 11.19
N SER A 92 1.90 2.31 11.91
CA SER A 92 2.01 0.88 11.57
C SER A 92 1.37 0.55 10.22
N ALA A 93 0.22 1.16 9.90
CA ALA A 93 -0.44 1.00 8.61
C ALA A 93 0.38 1.65 7.49
N LEU A 94 0.88 2.87 7.73
CA LEU A 94 1.75 3.57 6.79
C LEU A 94 3.04 2.80 6.49
N LEU A 95 3.68 2.21 7.51
CA LEU A 95 4.87 1.38 7.34
C LEU A 95 4.59 0.09 6.58
N LEU A 96 3.44 -0.54 6.80
CA LEU A 96 3.06 -1.76 6.09
C LEU A 96 2.79 -1.48 4.61
N LEU A 97 2.06 -0.41 4.30
CA LEU A 97 1.84 0.05 2.94
C LEU A 97 3.17 0.44 2.28
N ALA A 98 4.02 1.19 3.00
CA ALA A 98 5.33 1.57 2.49
C ALA A 98 6.19 0.34 2.20
N ALA A 99 6.21 -0.68 3.06
CA ALA A 99 6.95 -1.93 2.83
C ALA A 99 6.41 -2.73 1.64
N ALA A 100 5.08 -2.74 1.45
CA ALA A 100 4.46 -3.34 0.29
C ALA A 100 4.94 -2.67 -1.01
N TYR A 101 5.05 -1.34 -1.05
CA TYR A 101 5.60 -0.62 -2.20
C TYR A 101 7.14 -0.67 -2.32
N GLU A 102 7.87 -0.64 -1.20
CA GLU A 102 9.34 -0.65 -1.16
C GLU A 102 9.89 -1.97 -1.72
N THR A 103 9.19 -3.09 -1.50
CA THR A 103 9.59 -4.39 -2.07
C THR A 103 9.52 -4.41 -3.60
N HIS A 104 8.77 -3.50 -4.24
CA HIS A 104 8.76 -3.31 -5.69
C HIS A 104 9.83 -2.31 -6.16
N HIS A 105 10.42 -1.51 -5.26
CA HIS A 105 11.54 -0.60 -5.54
C HIS A 105 12.87 -1.32 -5.78
N GLY A 106 12.95 -2.63 -5.58
CA GLY A 106 14.07 -3.45 -6.04
C GLY A 106 14.28 -3.45 -7.56
N TRP A 107 13.34 -2.90 -8.35
CA TRP A 107 13.46 -2.78 -9.81
C TRP A 107 13.71 -1.33 -10.29
N GLN A 108 13.62 -0.33 -9.41
CA GLN A 108 14.00 1.07 -9.69
C GLN A 108 15.38 1.36 -9.09
N GLU A 109 16.37 0.50 -9.41
CA GLU A 109 17.79 0.69 -9.10
C GLU A 109 18.42 1.96 -9.76
N GLU A 110 17.61 2.92 -10.19
CA GLU A 110 18.03 4.11 -10.95
C GLU A 110 17.90 5.45 -10.19
N TRP A 111 17.54 5.45 -8.89
CA TRP A 111 17.47 6.68 -8.08
C TRP A 111 18.59 6.80 -7.02
N ARG A 112 19.70 6.07 -7.20
CA ARG A 112 21.00 6.42 -6.58
C ARG A 112 21.98 6.90 -7.65
N THR A 113 21.90 8.17 -7.99
CA THR A 113 23.08 8.98 -8.32
C THR A 113 23.00 10.26 -7.53
#